data_AF-A0A4U8UYQ3-F1
#
_entry.id   AF-A0A4U8UYQ3-F1
#
_cell.length_a   1.000
_cell.length_b   1.000
_cell.length_c   1.000
_cell.angle_alpha   90.00
_cell.angle_beta   90.00
_cell.angle_gamma   90.00
#
_symmetry.space_group_name_H-M   'P 1'
#
loop_
_entity.id
_entity.type
_entity.pdbx_description
1 polymer ?
#
loop_
_entity_poly.entity_id
_entity_poly.type
_entity_poly.pdbx_seq_one_letter_code
_entity_poly.pdbx_strand_id
1 'polypeptide(L)'
;MSDKTSYAEFSNVPTAEVDTVPFYFYVIEGVLLSSTSLFMVFLILITSKLRNQKEYQIFILCILFDAVFGLAYISAGIHRLQLVNHYERVPLVSRWQCINYLHNHVFVFITPGAGILALLTSFDRFFSVFFPLKYIKVQADRYFFLLITVLILSTVPTTVLSYVYSYQNGTKKDVNGMCLLVQGVTKDMFLVLRATRILTTIIAVLLYVPIAFRMYFLIKRSAAFNIKVGQASKLRRMTVTVSLITLSQLILFTLPDTALFFRPGMQSMVFYVMNLNKGILNVIIFFVTQRDLRKALLQRISSLIGKRFRAIGEIEVSSIQNADSSTRRDKKNTSVTPVRFLR
;
A
#
# COMPACT_ATOMS: atom_id res chain seq x y z
N MET A 1 15.97 8.11 54.13
CA MET A 1 15.13 8.90 53.19
C MET A 1 14.73 7.93 52.08
N SER A 2 13.75 7.07 52.34
CA SER A 2 13.25 6.09 51.37
C SER A 2 12.39 6.82 50.34
N ASP A 3 12.85 6.78 49.10
CA ASP A 3 12.29 7.47 47.97
C ASP A 3 10.85 7.01 47.71
N LYS A 4 9.88 7.89 47.95
CA LYS A 4 8.43 7.68 47.74
C LYS A 4 8.04 7.80 46.27
N THR A 5 8.97 7.59 45.34
CA THR A 5 8.66 7.44 43.92
C THR A 5 8.31 5.97 43.63
N SER A 6 7.20 5.50 44.24
CA SER A 6 6.52 4.32 43.74
C SER A 6 5.97 4.69 42.36
N TYR A 7 6.76 4.42 41.33
CA TYR A 7 6.38 4.64 39.94
C TYR A 7 5.06 3.91 39.72
N ALA A 8 4.01 4.65 39.37
CA ALA A 8 2.76 4.04 38.97
C ALA A 8 3.06 3.09 37.81
N GLU A 9 2.92 1.78 38.05
CA GLU A 9 3.19 0.76 37.04
C GLU A 9 2.03 0.63 36.05
N PHE A 10 0.85 1.11 36.45
CA PHE A 10 -0.39 1.04 35.69
C PHE A 10 -1.06 2.41 35.59
N SER A 11 -1.73 2.62 34.47
CA SER A 11 -2.63 3.75 34.28
C SER A 11 -3.88 3.58 35.16
N ASN A 12 -4.53 4.71 35.48
CA ASN A 12 -5.81 4.71 36.17
C ASN A 12 -6.98 4.23 35.28
N VAL A 13 -6.74 3.99 33.98
CA VAL A 13 -7.75 3.54 33.02
C VAL A 13 -7.81 1.99 33.01
N PRO A 14 -8.95 1.38 33.41
CA PRO A 14 -9.18 -0.05 33.26
C PRO A 14 -9.19 -0.46 31.79
N THR A 15 -8.67 -1.65 31.46
CA THR A 15 -8.73 -2.15 30.08
C THR A 15 -10.16 -2.44 29.62
N ALA A 16 -11.07 -2.74 30.55
CA ALA A 16 -12.49 -2.93 30.28
C ALA A 16 -13.21 -1.68 29.73
N GLU A 17 -12.69 -0.47 30.01
CA GLU A 17 -13.24 0.79 29.50
C GLU A 17 -12.68 1.17 28.13
N VAL A 18 -11.66 0.46 27.66
CA VAL A 18 -11.04 0.73 26.36
C VAL A 18 -11.92 0.18 25.25
N ASP A 19 -12.36 1.05 24.35
CA ASP A 19 -13.03 0.64 23.13
C ASP A 19 -12.09 -0.16 22.21
N THR A 20 -12.39 -1.45 22.04
CA THR A 20 -11.59 -2.40 21.25
C THR A 20 -11.99 -2.46 19.78
N VAL A 21 -13.18 -1.95 19.43
CA VAL A 21 -13.70 -1.91 18.04
C VAL A 21 -12.64 -1.42 17.04
N PRO A 22 -11.86 -0.37 17.34
CA PRO A 22 -10.92 0.19 16.38
C PRO A 22 -9.68 -0.65 16.17
N PHE A 23 -9.30 -1.48 17.16
CA PHE A 23 -8.20 -2.42 16.99
C PHE A 23 -8.60 -3.56 16.04
N TYR A 24 -9.86 -3.99 16.06
CA TYR A 24 -10.39 -4.92 15.06
C TYR A 24 -10.38 -4.31 13.66
N PHE A 25 -10.81 -3.05 13.51
CA PHE A 25 -10.73 -2.35 12.23
C PHE A 25 -9.30 -2.26 11.71
N TYR A 26 -8.32 -1.97 12.57
CA TYR A 26 -6.90 -1.91 12.16
C TYR A 26 -6.39 -3.24 11.62
N VAL A 27 -6.80 -4.36 12.23
CA VAL A 27 -6.42 -5.69 11.76
C VAL A 27 -7.12 -6.00 10.44
N ILE A 28 -8.44 -5.86 10.37
CA ILE A 28 -9.24 -6.24 9.19
C ILE A 28 -8.90 -5.37 7.98
N GLU A 29 -8.97 -4.04 8.13
CA GLU A 29 -8.65 -3.11 7.04
C GLU A 29 -7.17 -3.16 6.67
N GLY A 30 -6.28 -3.32 7.67
CA GLY A 30 -4.86 -3.48 7.43
C GLY A 30 -4.53 -4.72 6.60
N VAL A 31 -5.15 -5.87 6.91
CA VAL A 31 -5.01 -7.11 6.13
C VAL A 31 -5.53 -6.93 4.71
N LEU A 32 -6.72 -6.34 4.55
CA LEU A 32 -7.30 -6.08 3.25
C LEU A 32 -6.40 -5.16 2.41
N LEU A 33 -5.94 -4.05 2.98
CA LEU A 33 -5.07 -3.09 2.33
C LEU A 33 -3.73 -3.72 1.91
N SER A 34 -3.05 -4.41 2.85
CA SER A 34 -1.74 -5.00 2.59
C SER A 34 -1.84 -6.11 1.53
N SER A 35 -2.83 -7.01 1.66
CA SER A 35 -3.02 -8.13 0.73
C SER A 35 -3.34 -7.67 -0.68
N THR A 36 -4.27 -6.72 -0.84
CA THR A 36 -4.63 -6.16 -2.15
C THR A 36 -3.49 -5.39 -2.79
N SER A 37 -2.72 -4.64 -2.00
CA SER A 37 -1.55 -3.88 -2.48
C SER A 37 -0.42 -4.81 -2.94
N LEU A 38 -0.07 -5.82 -2.13
CA LEU A 38 0.97 -6.79 -2.50
C LEU A 38 0.57 -7.60 -3.73
N PHE A 39 -0.70 -8.00 -3.84
CA PHE A 39 -1.22 -8.67 -5.03
C PHE A 39 -1.08 -7.81 -6.29
N MET A 40 -1.41 -6.51 -6.20
CA MET A 40 -1.25 -5.58 -7.33
C MET A 40 0.21 -5.40 -7.73
N VAL A 41 1.13 -5.26 -6.76
CA VAL A 41 2.58 -5.18 -7.03
C VAL A 41 3.05 -6.45 -7.74
N PHE A 42 2.67 -7.62 -7.22
CA PHE A 42 3.02 -8.92 -7.81
C PHE A 42 2.56 -9.04 -9.28
N LEU A 43 1.33 -8.61 -9.58
CA LEU A 43 0.82 -8.60 -10.96
C LEU A 43 1.62 -7.70 -11.90
N ILE A 44 2.02 -6.51 -11.43
CA ILE A 44 2.84 -5.58 -12.20
C ILE A 44 4.23 -6.19 -12.45
N LEU A 45 4.85 -6.79 -11.43
CA LEU A 45 6.20 -7.37 -11.52
C LEU A 45 6.28 -8.57 -12.46
N ILE A 46 5.25 -9.42 -12.48
CA ILE A 46 5.16 -10.57 -13.40
C ILE A 46 4.95 -10.14 -14.85
N THR A 47 4.33 -8.98 -15.06
CA THR A 47 4.03 -8.48 -16.40
C THR A 47 5.21 -7.65 -16.90
N SER A 48 6.17 -8.28 -17.59
CA SER A 48 7.40 -7.64 -18.10
C SER A 48 7.14 -6.31 -18.84
N LYS A 49 6.07 -6.25 -19.64
CA LYS A 49 5.66 -5.03 -20.36
C LYS A 49 5.31 -3.87 -19.42
N LEU A 50 4.68 -4.14 -18.28
CA LEU A 50 4.32 -3.13 -17.28
C LEU A 50 5.55 -2.76 -16.45
N ARG A 51 6.31 -3.76 -15.96
CA ARG A 51 7.52 -3.54 -15.17
C ARG A 51 8.55 -2.66 -15.89
N ASN A 52 8.73 -2.82 -17.20
CA ASN A 52 9.72 -2.03 -17.93
C ASN A 52 9.30 -0.56 -18.20
N GLN A 53 8.09 -0.15 -17.81
CA GLN A 53 7.59 1.21 -17.97
C GLN A 53 7.76 2.02 -16.68
N LYS A 54 8.42 3.18 -16.77
CA LYS A 54 8.76 4.05 -15.61
C LYS A 54 7.56 4.48 -14.78
N GLU A 55 6.46 4.79 -15.45
CA GLU A 55 5.20 5.13 -14.79
C GLU A 55 4.72 4.06 -13.80
N TYR A 56 4.91 2.78 -14.13
CA TYR A 56 4.55 1.69 -13.23
C TYR A 56 5.55 1.51 -12.09
N GLN A 57 6.80 1.96 -12.23
CA GLN A 57 7.78 1.92 -11.15
C GLN A 57 7.37 2.83 -9.98
N ILE A 58 6.84 4.01 -10.27
CA ILE A 58 6.27 4.90 -9.24
C ILE A 58 5.02 4.29 -8.62
N PHE A 59 4.18 3.66 -9.42
CA PHE A 59 2.98 3.00 -8.90
C PHE A 59 3.33 1.84 -7.99
N ILE A 60 4.33 1.02 -8.35
CA ILE A 60 4.87 -0.03 -7.47
C ILE A 60 5.31 0.60 -6.15
N LEU A 61 6.07 1.70 -6.18
CA LEU A 61 6.51 2.36 -4.95
C LEU A 61 5.32 2.86 -4.10
N CYS A 62 4.31 3.49 -4.71
CA CYS A 62 3.12 3.96 -4.02
C CYS A 62 2.32 2.81 -3.40
N ILE A 63 2.10 1.74 -4.15
CA ILE A 63 1.34 0.57 -3.68
C ILE A 63 2.12 -0.18 -2.60
N LEU A 64 3.44 -0.33 -2.75
CA LEU A 64 4.28 -0.94 -1.73
C LEU A 64 4.27 -0.12 -0.44
N PHE A 65 4.30 1.21 -0.55
CA PHE A 65 4.20 2.10 0.60
C PHE A 65 2.86 1.93 1.33
N ASP A 66 1.74 1.87 0.60
CA ASP A 66 0.41 1.60 1.17
C ASP A 66 0.35 0.18 1.80
N ALA A 67 1.08 -0.81 1.24
CA ALA A 67 1.17 -2.16 1.81
C ALA A 67 1.91 -2.18 3.16
N VAL A 68 3.05 -1.48 3.25
CA VAL A 68 3.82 -1.32 4.51
C VAL A 68 2.99 -0.56 5.54
N PHE A 69 2.20 0.43 5.10
CA PHE A 69 1.26 1.14 5.97
C PHE A 69 0.19 0.21 6.54
N GLY A 70 -0.40 -0.65 5.71
CA GLY A 70 -1.33 -1.69 6.16
C GLY A 70 -0.71 -2.63 7.19
N LEU A 71 0.52 -3.10 6.96
CA LEU A 71 1.26 -3.96 7.91
C LEU A 71 1.49 -3.28 9.27
N ALA A 72 1.76 -1.98 9.28
CA ALA A 72 1.93 -1.22 10.52
C ALA A 72 0.63 -1.21 11.35
N TYR A 73 -0.54 -1.04 10.71
CA TYR A 73 -1.82 -1.11 11.40
C TYR A 73 -2.16 -2.50 11.90
N ILE A 74 -1.88 -3.56 11.12
CA ILE A 74 -2.05 -4.93 11.59
C ILE A 74 -1.22 -5.16 12.85
N SER A 75 0.06 -4.77 12.83
CA SER A 75 0.95 -4.90 13.98
C SER A 75 0.45 -4.09 15.19
N ALA A 76 -0.02 -2.86 14.99
CA ALA A 76 -0.58 -2.03 16.06
C ALA A 76 -1.88 -2.62 16.63
N GLY A 77 -2.78 -3.12 15.78
CA GLY A 77 -4.05 -3.71 16.18
C GLY A 77 -3.86 -4.99 17.00
N ILE A 78 -3.02 -5.92 16.51
CA ILE A 78 -2.71 -7.16 17.23
C ILE A 78 -2.09 -6.87 18.60
N HIS A 79 -1.09 -5.96 18.65
CA HIS A 79 -0.43 -5.60 19.89
C HIS A 79 -1.42 -5.05 20.94
N ARG A 80 -2.32 -4.15 20.54
CA ARG A 80 -3.30 -3.53 21.44
C ARG A 80 -4.39 -4.51 21.89
N LEU A 81 -4.84 -5.41 21.01
CA LEU A 81 -5.76 -6.48 21.38
C LEU A 81 -5.13 -7.42 22.41
N GLN A 82 -3.87 -7.83 22.20
CA GLN A 82 -3.13 -8.65 23.16
C GLN A 82 -2.99 -7.96 24.51
N LEU A 83 -2.69 -6.66 24.51
CA LEU A 83 -2.54 -5.87 25.74
C LEU A 83 -3.86 -5.76 26.52
N VAL A 84 -4.98 -5.49 25.84
CA VAL A 84 -6.30 -5.42 26.49
C VAL A 84 -6.72 -6.78 27.04
N ASN A 85 -6.39 -7.88 26.36
CA ASN A 85 -6.75 -9.23 26.80
C ASN A 85 -5.89 -9.76 27.96
N HIS A 86 -4.64 -9.28 28.10
CA HIS A 86 -3.70 -9.83 29.08
C HIS A 86 -3.68 -9.06 30.41
N TYR A 87 -4.01 -7.77 30.40
CA TYR A 87 -3.93 -6.91 31.57
C TYR A 87 -5.31 -6.38 31.98
N GLU A 88 -5.57 -6.27 33.28
CA GLU A 88 -6.78 -5.62 33.81
C GLU A 88 -6.72 -4.08 33.72
N ARG A 89 -5.50 -3.53 33.72
CA ARG A 89 -5.24 -2.10 33.60
C ARG A 89 -4.12 -1.86 32.61
N VAL A 90 -4.19 -0.74 31.92
CA VAL A 90 -3.20 -0.45 30.87
C VAL A 90 -1.83 -0.15 31.53
N PRO A 91 -0.77 -0.91 31.24
CA PRO A 91 0.54 -0.69 31.87
C PRO A 91 1.13 0.64 31.41
N LEU A 92 1.93 1.26 32.28
CA LEU A 92 2.75 2.41 31.94
C LEU A 92 4.13 1.94 31.50
N VAL A 93 4.54 2.40 30.32
CA VAL A 93 5.82 2.06 29.69
C VAL A 93 6.59 3.33 29.41
N SER A 94 7.87 3.20 29.04
CA SER A 94 8.65 4.35 28.62
C SER A 94 8.46 4.67 27.16
N ARG A 95 8.70 5.93 26.77
CA ARG A 95 8.66 6.36 25.36
C ARG A 95 9.63 5.56 24.49
N TRP A 96 10.82 5.29 25.03
CA TRP A 96 11.83 4.46 24.38
C TRP A 96 11.33 3.04 24.10
N GLN A 97 10.61 2.44 25.04
CA GLN A 97 9.99 1.14 24.80
C GLN A 97 8.90 1.25 23.73
N CYS A 98 8.06 2.28 23.77
CA CYS A 98 7.00 2.47 22.79
C CYS A 98 7.51 2.67 21.35
N ILE A 99 8.54 3.50 21.13
CA ILE A 99 9.06 3.77 19.78
C ILE A 99 9.73 2.53 19.17
N ASN A 100 10.22 1.60 20.00
CA ASN A 100 10.85 0.36 19.55
C ASN A 100 9.86 -0.74 19.14
N TYR A 101 8.55 -0.57 19.35
CA TYR A 101 7.58 -1.48 18.74
C TYR A 101 7.57 -1.33 17.22
N LEU A 102 7.44 -2.45 16.52
CA LEU A 102 7.49 -2.52 15.05
C LEU A 102 6.57 -1.49 14.37
N HIS A 103 5.32 -1.41 14.80
CA HIS A 103 4.36 -0.47 14.22
C HIS A 103 4.77 1.00 14.39
N ASN A 104 5.37 1.38 15.52
CA ASN A 104 5.82 2.75 15.75
C ASN A 104 7.07 3.08 14.95
N HIS A 105 8.02 2.14 14.83
CA HIS A 105 9.16 2.30 13.93
C HIS A 105 8.68 2.62 12.50
N VAL A 106 7.72 1.84 12.01
CA VAL A 106 7.15 2.02 10.68
C VAL A 106 6.32 3.31 10.58
N PHE A 107 5.55 3.68 11.60
CA PHE A 107 4.78 4.93 11.59
C PHE A 107 5.66 6.19 11.61
N VAL A 108 6.78 6.19 12.33
CA VAL A 108 7.76 7.30 12.31
C VAL A 108 8.32 7.49 10.92
N PHE A 109 8.60 6.40 10.19
CA PHE A 109 9.07 6.45 8.81
C PHE A 109 7.97 6.89 7.82
N ILE A 110 6.78 6.30 7.92
CA ILE A 110 5.68 6.51 6.98
C ILE A 110 5.06 7.90 7.10
N THR A 111 4.98 8.45 8.31
CA THR A 111 4.29 9.74 8.53
C THR A 111 4.82 10.86 7.63
N PRO A 112 6.13 11.23 7.67
CA PRO A 112 6.69 12.16 6.71
C PRO A 112 6.83 11.56 5.30
N GLY A 113 7.09 10.24 5.22
CA GLY A 113 7.27 9.52 3.95
C GLY A 113 6.09 9.63 3.00
N ALA A 114 4.86 9.65 3.52
CA ALA A 114 3.65 9.74 2.69
C ALA A 114 3.59 11.08 1.92
N GLY A 115 3.94 12.18 2.59
CA GLY A 115 3.97 13.50 1.95
C GLY A 115 5.15 13.66 0.99
N ILE A 116 6.32 13.14 1.36
CA ILE A 116 7.50 13.11 0.49
C ILE A 116 7.21 12.29 -0.78
N LEU A 117 6.58 11.13 -0.64
CA LEU A 117 6.21 10.29 -1.77
C LEU A 117 5.22 11.00 -2.71
N ALA A 118 4.23 11.69 -2.16
CA ALA A 118 3.34 12.54 -2.97
C ALA A 118 4.13 13.62 -3.72
N LEU A 119 5.07 14.30 -3.07
CA LEU A 119 5.94 15.29 -3.71
C LEU A 119 6.82 14.69 -4.82
N LEU A 120 7.41 13.51 -4.59
CA LEU A 120 8.18 12.78 -5.59
C LEU A 120 7.34 12.43 -6.82
N THR A 121 6.09 12.00 -6.61
CA THR A 121 5.17 11.71 -7.73
C THR A 121 4.84 12.97 -8.53
N SER A 122 4.63 14.11 -7.87
CA SER A 122 4.43 15.40 -8.54
C SER A 122 5.66 15.83 -9.33
N PHE A 123 6.86 15.70 -8.76
CA PHE A 123 8.11 16.02 -9.46
C PHE A 123 8.31 15.13 -10.70
N ASP A 124 8.09 13.83 -10.58
CA ASP A 124 8.16 12.93 -11.73
C ASP A 124 7.22 13.40 -12.86
N ARG A 125 5.97 13.71 -12.54
CA ARG A 125 5.01 14.22 -13.54
C ARG A 125 5.46 15.56 -14.12
N PHE A 126 6.01 16.44 -13.30
CA PHE A 126 6.60 17.71 -13.76
C PHE A 126 7.72 17.44 -14.77
N PHE A 127 8.70 16.60 -14.45
CA PHE A 127 9.81 16.28 -15.36
C PHE A 127 9.33 15.58 -16.64
N SER A 128 8.34 14.68 -16.54
CA SER A 128 7.76 14.01 -17.70
C SER A 128 7.08 14.99 -18.68
N VAL A 129 6.46 16.06 -18.18
CA VAL A 129 5.70 17.02 -19.00
C VAL A 129 6.60 18.13 -19.55
N PHE A 130 7.52 18.65 -18.73
CA PHE A 130 8.40 19.75 -19.13
C PHE A 130 9.65 19.28 -19.88
N PHE A 131 10.17 18.09 -19.60
CA PHE A 131 11.42 17.58 -20.15
C PHE A 131 11.31 16.14 -20.71
N PRO A 132 10.38 15.87 -21.65
CA PRO A 132 10.09 14.51 -22.12
C PRO A 132 11.30 13.79 -22.73
N LEU A 133 12.18 14.51 -23.46
CA LEU A 133 13.37 13.91 -24.08
C LEU A 133 14.40 13.43 -23.06
N LYS A 134 14.61 14.21 -21.99
CA LYS A 134 15.49 13.80 -20.88
C LYS A 134 14.85 12.68 -20.08
N TYR A 135 13.54 12.79 -19.85
CA TYR A 135 12.78 11.78 -19.11
C TYR A 135 12.88 10.40 -19.77
N ILE A 136 12.75 10.29 -21.10
CA ILE A 136 12.80 9.02 -21.83
C ILE A 136 14.17 8.32 -21.71
N LYS A 137 15.28 9.06 -21.65
CA LYS A 137 16.65 8.50 -21.63
C LYS A 137 17.00 7.69 -20.38
N VAL A 138 16.35 7.94 -19.24
CA VAL A 138 16.62 7.21 -17.99
C VAL A 138 16.19 5.74 -18.14
N GLN A 139 16.84 4.77 -17.51
CA GLN A 139 16.36 3.37 -17.51
C GLN A 139 15.35 3.16 -16.37
N ALA A 140 14.34 2.30 -16.58
CA ALA A 140 13.27 2.08 -15.60
C ALA A 140 13.78 1.50 -14.26
N ASP A 141 14.71 0.55 -14.31
CA ASP A 141 15.22 -0.11 -13.11
C ASP A 141 16.02 0.86 -12.22
N ARG A 142 16.96 1.61 -12.83
CA ARG A 142 17.73 2.65 -12.12
C ARG A 142 16.83 3.73 -11.54
N TYR A 143 15.74 4.04 -12.24
CA TYR A 143 14.78 5.04 -11.81
C TYR A 143 14.03 4.62 -10.53
N PHE A 144 13.63 3.35 -10.42
CA PHE A 144 12.99 2.83 -9.22
C PHE A 144 13.91 2.92 -7.98
N PHE A 145 15.17 2.48 -8.12
CA PHE A 145 16.14 2.58 -7.04
C PHE A 145 16.42 4.04 -6.65
N LEU A 146 16.51 4.95 -7.63
CA LEU A 146 16.65 6.37 -7.35
C LEU A 146 15.49 6.90 -6.49
N LEU A 147 14.25 6.57 -6.82
CA LEU A 147 13.08 7.00 -6.06
C LEU A 147 13.08 6.47 -4.62
N ILE A 148 13.39 5.19 -4.44
CA ILE A 148 13.51 4.58 -3.10
C ILE A 148 14.60 5.27 -2.30
N THR A 149 15.78 5.45 -2.89
CA THR A 149 16.91 6.10 -2.22
C THR A 149 16.55 7.52 -1.80
N VAL A 150 15.91 8.31 -2.66
CA VAL A 150 15.47 9.67 -2.30
C VAL A 150 14.43 9.63 -1.18
N LEU A 151 13.45 8.72 -1.22
CA LEU A 151 12.44 8.57 -0.17
C LEU A 151 13.07 8.22 1.18
N ILE A 152 13.99 7.26 1.22
CA ILE A 152 14.69 6.84 2.44
C ILE A 152 15.58 7.97 2.95
N LEU A 153 16.46 8.52 2.11
CA LEU A 153 17.36 9.60 2.52
C LEU A 153 16.60 10.84 3.03
N SER A 154 15.42 11.13 2.50
CA SER A 154 14.60 12.27 2.94
C SER A 154 13.88 12.01 4.28
N THR A 155 13.62 10.76 4.65
CA THR A 155 12.89 10.38 5.88
C THR A 155 13.81 9.98 7.03
N VAL A 156 15.05 9.58 6.73
CA VAL A 156 16.07 9.19 7.72
C VAL A 156 16.31 10.30 8.76
N PRO A 157 16.51 11.59 8.41
CA PRO A 157 16.78 12.63 9.40
C PRO A 157 15.67 12.76 10.45
N THR A 158 14.40 12.79 10.01
CA THR A 158 13.25 12.86 10.91
C THR A 158 13.11 11.61 11.77
N THR A 159 13.48 10.45 11.24
CA THR A 159 13.44 9.18 11.97
C THR A 159 14.52 9.16 13.05
N VAL A 160 15.77 9.47 12.70
CA VAL A 160 16.91 9.51 13.63
C VAL A 160 16.64 10.51 14.76
N LEU A 161 16.18 11.72 14.45
CA LEU A 161 15.83 12.71 15.46
C LEU A 161 14.73 12.20 16.39
N SER A 162 13.69 11.54 15.87
CA SER A 162 12.63 10.95 16.68
C SER A 162 13.17 9.92 17.68
N TYR A 163 14.14 9.10 17.27
CA TYR A 163 14.81 8.13 18.14
C TYR A 163 15.67 8.81 19.21
N VAL A 164 16.49 9.80 18.83
CA VAL A 164 17.36 10.53 19.77
C VAL A 164 16.54 11.20 20.88
N TYR A 165 15.48 11.93 20.52
CA TYR A 165 14.63 12.61 21.51
C TYR A 165 13.83 11.64 22.38
N SER A 166 13.45 10.48 21.84
CA SER A 166 12.73 9.46 22.61
C SER A 166 13.67 8.71 23.56
N TYR A 167 14.94 8.51 23.17
CA TYR A 167 15.97 7.92 24.03
C TYR A 167 16.28 8.80 25.25
N GLN A 168 16.43 10.11 25.04
CA GLN A 168 16.69 11.08 26.12
C GLN A 168 15.58 11.08 27.19
N ASN A 169 14.34 10.79 26.79
CA ASN A 169 13.19 10.68 27.68
C ASN A 169 12.84 9.23 28.06
N GLY A 170 13.73 8.28 27.78
CA GLY A 170 13.46 6.84 27.81
C GLY A 170 13.39 6.21 29.20
N THR A 171 13.82 6.92 30.25
CA THR A 171 13.83 6.39 31.63
C THR A 171 12.48 6.56 32.35
N LYS A 172 11.64 7.49 31.89
CA LYS A 172 10.34 7.78 32.52
C LYS A 172 9.26 6.84 31.98
N LYS A 173 8.62 6.08 32.87
CA LYS A 173 7.42 5.29 32.57
C LYS A 173 6.16 6.15 32.73
N ASP A 174 5.94 7.05 31.81
CA ASP A 174 4.87 8.05 31.87
C ASP A 174 3.89 7.95 30.69
N VAL A 175 4.06 6.95 29.82
CA VAL A 175 3.19 6.76 28.66
C VAL A 175 2.42 5.46 28.74
N ASN A 176 1.21 5.50 28.19
CA ASN A 176 0.30 4.37 28.16
C ASN A 176 0.85 3.27 27.21
N GLY A 177 0.80 2.02 27.67
CA GLY A 177 1.29 0.83 26.96
C GLY A 177 0.61 0.53 25.62
N MET A 178 -0.48 1.22 25.28
CA MET A 178 -1.07 1.20 23.94
C MET A 178 -0.11 1.72 22.86
N CYS A 179 0.89 2.49 23.27
CA CYS A 179 1.97 2.98 22.43
C CYS A 179 1.47 3.58 21.12
N LEU A 180 0.55 4.53 21.21
CA LEU A 180 0.18 5.36 20.07
C LEU A 180 1.41 6.14 19.60
N LEU A 181 1.48 6.49 18.32
CA LEU A 181 2.64 7.23 17.79
C LEU A 181 2.91 8.52 18.60
N VAL A 182 1.86 9.25 18.97
CA VAL A 182 1.96 10.49 19.78
C VAL A 182 2.52 10.25 21.19
N GLN A 183 2.46 9.02 21.69
CA GLN A 183 3.03 8.60 22.97
C GLN A 183 4.45 8.05 22.78
N GLY A 184 4.75 7.43 21.64
CA GLY A 184 6.06 6.88 21.32
C GLY A 184 7.13 7.94 21.03
N VAL A 185 6.75 9.09 20.47
CA VAL A 185 7.67 10.22 20.22
C VAL A 185 7.37 11.42 21.11
N THR A 186 8.31 12.35 21.23
CA THR A 186 8.05 13.64 21.90
C THR A 186 7.00 14.45 21.14
N LYS A 187 6.27 15.31 21.85
CA LYS A 187 5.21 16.15 21.26
C LYS A 187 5.73 17.01 20.10
N ASP A 188 6.92 17.59 20.25
CA ASP A 188 7.54 18.43 19.23
C ASP A 188 7.89 17.61 17.99
N MET A 189 8.49 16.43 18.17
CA MET A 189 8.79 15.54 17.05
C MET A 189 7.53 15.04 16.35
N PHE A 190 6.47 14.74 17.08
CA PHE A 190 5.18 14.39 16.49
C PHE A 190 4.64 15.51 15.60
N LEU A 191 4.73 16.76 16.04
CA LEU A 191 4.33 17.93 15.25
C LEU A 191 5.22 18.10 14.03
N VAL A 192 6.53 17.92 14.15
CA VAL A 192 7.47 17.98 13.02
C VAL A 192 7.15 16.93 11.97
N LEU A 193 6.98 15.66 12.36
CA LEU A 193 6.64 14.57 11.42
C LEU A 193 5.37 14.90 10.62
N ARG A 194 4.37 15.46 11.29
CA ARG A 194 3.10 15.88 10.65
C ARG A 194 3.24 17.11 9.79
N ALA A 195 3.96 18.13 10.26
CA ALA A 195 4.21 19.35 9.51
C ALA A 195 4.98 19.04 8.22
N THR A 196 6.00 18.17 8.26
CA THR A 196 6.72 17.72 7.07
C THR A 196 5.76 17.10 6.04
N ARG A 197 4.85 16.22 6.47
CA ARG A 197 3.84 15.64 5.57
C ARG A 197 2.90 16.70 4.98
N ILE A 198 2.36 17.59 5.81
CA ILE A 198 1.44 18.66 5.35
C ILE A 198 2.15 19.56 4.32
N LEU A 199 3.32 20.09 4.66
CA LEU A 199 4.09 20.98 3.78
C LEU A 199 4.45 20.31 2.47
N THR A 200 4.96 19.08 2.50
CA THR A 200 5.30 18.34 1.26
C THR A 200 4.07 18.05 0.40
N THR A 201 2.92 17.74 0.99
CA THR A 201 1.66 17.60 0.22
C THR A 201 1.16 18.92 -0.38
N ILE A 202 1.29 20.04 0.32
CA ILE A 202 0.92 21.36 -0.21
C ILE A 202 1.82 21.71 -1.41
N ILE A 203 3.13 21.53 -1.28
CA ILE A 203 4.08 21.75 -2.39
C ILE A 203 3.72 20.83 -3.57
N ALA A 204 3.38 19.56 -3.30
CA ALA A 204 2.97 18.61 -4.32
C ALA A 204 1.73 19.08 -5.10
N VAL A 205 0.74 19.66 -4.42
CA VAL A 205 -0.47 20.25 -5.04
C VAL A 205 -0.14 21.49 -5.85
N LEU A 206 0.68 22.41 -5.32
CA LEU A 206 1.10 23.61 -6.03
C LEU A 206 1.84 23.28 -7.34
N LEU A 207 2.63 22.21 -7.36
CA LEU A 207 3.28 21.72 -8.58
C LEU A 207 2.29 21.21 -9.65
N TYR A 208 1.06 20.81 -9.30
CA TYR A 208 0.08 20.42 -10.31
C TYR A 208 -0.46 21.58 -11.13
N VAL A 209 -0.46 22.80 -10.60
CA VAL A 209 -0.94 23.98 -11.33
C VAL A 209 -0.16 24.19 -12.63
N PRO A 210 1.19 24.30 -12.64
CA PRO A 210 1.95 24.42 -13.88
C PRO A 210 1.89 23.16 -14.75
N ILE A 211 1.77 21.96 -14.17
CA ILE A 211 1.61 20.70 -14.92
C ILE A 211 0.30 20.71 -15.71
N ALA A 212 -0.82 21.05 -15.06
CA ALA A 212 -2.14 21.11 -15.67
C ALA A 212 -2.19 22.17 -16.76
N PHE A 213 -1.64 23.36 -16.49
CA PHE A 213 -1.52 24.43 -17.47
C PHE A 213 -0.73 23.96 -18.71
N ARG A 214 0.48 23.41 -18.52
CA ARG A 214 1.30 22.93 -19.64
C ARG A 214 0.62 21.80 -20.42
N MET A 215 -0.03 20.86 -19.73
CA MET A 215 -0.77 19.77 -20.35
C MET A 215 -1.92 20.28 -21.21
N TYR A 216 -2.67 21.28 -20.72
CA TYR A 216 -3.76 21.91 -21.48
C TYR A 216 -3.25 22.49 -22.81
N PHE A 217 -2.14 23.23 -22.80
CA PHE A 217 -1.52 23.75 -24.02
C PHE A 217 -1.02 22.65 -24.96
N LEU A 218 -0.42 21.58 -24.42
CA LEU A 218 0.04 20.45 -25.23
C LEU A 218 -1.14 19.75 -25.94
N ILE A 219 -2.27 19.58 -25.26
CA ILE A 219 -3.47 18.99 -25.85
C ILE A 219 -4.03 19.89 -26.94
N LYS A 220 -4.22 21.18 -26.65
CA LYS A 220 -4.72 22.17 -27.62
C LYS A 220 -3.84 22.20 -28.88
N ARG A 221 -2.52 22.16 -28.71
CA ARG A 221 -1.57 22.11 -29.82
C ARG A 221 -1.62 20.77 -30.57
N SER A 222 -1.70 19.64 -29.87
CA SER A 222 -1.76 18.32 -30.52
C SER A 222 -3.02 18.14 -31.39
N ALA A 223 -4.15 18.70 -30.96
CA ALA A 223 -5.39 18.72 -31.74
C ALA A 223 -5.24 19.54 -33.03
N ALA A 224 -4.46 20.62 -33.00
CA ALA A 224 -4.20 21.45 -34.17
C ALA A 224 -3.28 20.78 -35.21
N PHE A 225 -2.38 19.88 -34.78
CA PHE A 225 -1.35 19.29 -35.67
C PHE A 225 -1.61 17.83 -36.09
N ASN A 226 -2.77 17.23 -35.76
CA ASN A 226 -3.09 15.81 -36.07
C ASN A 226 -1.99 14.79 -35.68
N ILE A 227 -1.14 15.13 -34.71
CA ILE A 227 -0.03 14.27 -34.27
C ILE A 227 -0.60 13.09 -33.48
N LYS A 228 -0.12 11.87 -33.80
CA LYS A 228 -0.44 10.56 -33.18
C LYS A 228 -1.10 10.67 -31.80
N VAL A 229 -2.44 10.68 -31.80
CA VAL A 229 -3.33 10.87 -30.64
C VAL A 229 -3.06 9.86 -29.50
N GLY A 230 -2.47 8.71 -29.81
CA GLY A 230 -2.19 7.63 -28.85
C GLY A 230 -1.28 8.04 -27.69
N GLN A 231 -0.12 8.65 -27.93
CA GLN A 231 0.84 8.96 -26.86
C GLN A 231 0.35 10.08 -25.94
N ALA A 232 -0.25 11.13 -26.50
CA ALA A 232 -0.84 12.22 -25.73
C ALA A 232 -1.99 11.73 -24.83
N SER A 233 -2.84 10.81 -25.34
CA SER A 233 -3.92 10.22 -24.55
C SER A 233 -3.42 9.37 -23.37
N LYS A 234 -2.30 8.65 -23.56
CA LYS A 234 -1.66 7.85 -22.52
C LYS A 234 -1.10 8.75 -21.41
N LEU A 235 -0.36 9.80 -21.80
CA LEU A 235 0.20 10.78 -20.86
C LEU A 235 -0.90 11.49 -20.05
N ARG A 236 -1.96 11.97 -20.73
CA ARG A 236 -3.12 12.60 -20.07
C ARG A 236 -3.72 11.69 -18.99
N ARG A 237 -3.92 10.42 -19.31
CA ARG A 237 -4.54 9.47 -18.38
C ARG A 237 -3.70 9.22 -17.14
N MET A 238 -2.38 9.17 -17.30
CA MET A 238 -1.48 9.06 -16.16
C MET A 238 -1.55 10.30 -15.30
N THR A 239 -1.47 11.50 -15.89
CA THR A 239 -1.61 12.74 -15.14
C THR A 239 -2.94 12.78 -14.37
N VAL A 240 -4.06 12.40 -14.98
CA VAL A 240 -5.36 12.29 -14.29
C VAL A 240 -5.29 11.28 -13.13
N THR A 241 -4.66 10.13 -13.33
CA THR A 241 -4.50 9.13 -12.27
C THR A 241 -3.74 9.69 -11.07
N VAL A 242 -2.59 10.31 -11.33
CA VAL A 242 -1.78 10.87 -10.25
C VAL A 242 -2.51 12.05 -9.59
N SER A 243 -3.19 12.90 -10.36
CA SER A 243 -4.03 13.97 -9.79
C SER A 243 -5.14 13.44 -8.88
N LEU A 244 -5.81 12.34 -9.25
CA LEU A 244 -6.81 11.67 -8.41
C LEU A 244 -6.20 11.10 -7.14
N ILE A 245 -5.01 10.49 -7.22
CA ILE A 245 -4.26 9.97 -6.05
C ILE A 245 -3.83 11.12 -5.14
N THR A 246 -3.39 12.25 -5.69
CA THR A 246 -3.00 13.40 -4.86
C THR A 246 -4.22 14.10 -4.25
N LEU A 247 -5.35 14.11 -4.94
CA LEU A 247 -6.60 14.61 -4.39
C LEU A 247 -7.11 13.70 -3.26
N SER A 248 -7.05 12.37 -3.43
CA SER A 248 -7.41 11.43 -2.36
C SER A 248 -6.48 11.59 -1.15
N GLN A 249 -5.17 11.76 -1.36
CA GLN A 249 -4.21 12.07 -0.29
C GLN A 249 -4.54 13.39 0.42
N LEU A 250 -4.92 14.44 -0.31
CA LEU A 250 -5.28 15.72 0.30
C LEU A 250 -6.50 15.59 1.21
N ILE A 251 -7.54 14.90 0.74
CA ILE A 251 -8.82 14.77 1.44
C ILE A 251 -8.73 13.77 2.60
N LEU A 252 -8.13 12.60 2.37
CA LEU A 252 -8.17 11.48 3.31
C LEU A 252 -6.98 11.45 4.29
N PHE A 253 -5.93 12.22 4.04
CA PHE A 253 -4.76 12.30 4.92
C PHE A 253 -4.49 13.73 5.38
N THR A 254 -4.21 14.66 4.46
CA THR A 254 -3.78 16.02 4.81
C THR A 254 -4.84 16.76 5.61
N LEU A 255 -6.13 16.61 5.28
CA LEU A 255 -7.22 17.25 6.01
C LEU A 255 -7.33 16.70 7.45
N PRO A 256 -7.44 15.37 7.70
CA PRO A 256 -7.37 14.81 9.06
C PRO A 256 -6.13 15.26 9.84
N ASP A 257 -4.97 15.30 9.20
CA ASP A 257 -3.73 15.71 9.85
C ASP A 257 -3.72 17.18 10.22
N THR A 258 -4.30 18.04 9.37
CA THR A 258 -4.45 19.46 9.65
C THR A 258 -5.39 19.66 10.84
N ALA A 259 -6.51 18.95 10.88
CA ALA A 259 -7.43 18.97 12.02
C ALA A 259 -6.74 18.54 13.33
N LEU A 260 -5.96 17.45 13.26
CA LEU A 260 -5.21 16.94 14.41
C LEU A 260 -4.00 17.82 14.77
N PHE A 261 -3.47 18.60 13.84
CA PHE A 261 -2.41 19.58 14.11
C PHE A 261 -2.93 20.69 15.02
N PHE A 262 -4.14 21.19 14.75
CA PHE A 262 -4.78 22.21 15.60
C PHE A 262 -5.35 21.63 16.90
N ARG A 263 -5.78 20.37 16.91
CA ARG A 263 -6.31 19.69 18.11
C ARG A 263 -5.69 18.29 18.28
N PRO A 264 -4.48 18.19 18.86
CA PRO A 264 -3.77 16.91 18.99
C PRO A 264 -4.47 15.89 19.90
N GLY A 265 -5.36 16.34 20.79
CA GLY A 265 -6.16 15.49 21.67
C GLY A 265 -7.37 14.82 21.01
N MET A 266 -7.78 15.24 19.80
CA MET A 266 -8.92 14.65 19.10
C MET A 266 -8.52 13.35 18.40
N GLN A 267 -8.25 12.29 19.15
CA GLN A 267 -8.06 10.96 18.57
C GLN A 267 -9.41 10.36 18.18
N SER A 268 -9.95 10.80 17.04
CA SER A 268 -11.16 10.20 16.50
C SER A 268 -10.80 8.97 15.67
N MET A 269 -11.52 7.88 15.91
CA MET A 269 -11.43 6.67 15.08
C MET A 269 -11.69 6.96 13.61
N VAL A 270 -12.51 7.98 13.34
CA VAL A 270 -12.81 8.47 11.99
C VAL A 270 -11.53 8.85 11.24
N PHE A 271 -10.60 9.59 11.85
CA PHE A 271 -9.38 10.00 11.16
C PHE A 271 -8.47 8.82 10.81
N TYR A 272 -8.44 7.79 11.65
CA TYR A 272 -7.66 6.60 11.38
C TYR A 272 -8.27 5.74 10.28
N VAL A 273 -9.59 5.55 10.29
CA VAL A 273 -10.33 4.85 9.24
C VAL A 273 -10.23 5.60 7.90
N MET A 274 -10.25 6.94 7.92
CA MET A 274 -9.99 7.75 6.71
C MET A 274 -8.59 7.49 6.14
N ASN A 275 -7.56 7.46 7.00
CA ASN A 275 -6.19 7.21 6.59
C ASN A 275 -6.01 5.80 5.97
N LEU A 276 -6.66 4.77 6.51
CA LEU A 276 -6.63 3.40 5.98
C LEU A 276 -7.36 3.30 4.63
N ASN A 277 -8.56 3.89 4.54
CA ASN A 277 -9.37 3.89 3.32
C ASN A 277 -8.70 4.57 2.13
N LYS A 278 -7.76 5.49 2.36
CA LYS A 278 -6.95 6.09 1.29
C LYS A 278 -6.18 5.04 0.48
N GLY A 279 -5.61 4.03 1.12
CA GLY A 279 -4.84 3.00 0.41
C GLY A 279 -5.74 2.15 -0.48
N ILE A 280 -6.93 1.80 0.02
CA ILE A 280 -7.95 1.07 -0.76
C ILE A 280 -8.41 1.93 -1.96
N LEU A 281 -8.67 3.21 -1.73
CA LEU A 281 -9.06 4.13 -2.79
C LEU A 281 -7.96 4.28 -3.86
N ASN A 282 -6.68 4.29 -3.46
CA ASN A 282 -5.56 4.29 -4.40
C ASN A 282 -5.58 3.05 -5.30
N VAL A 283 -5.79 1.85 -4.74
CA VAL A 283 -5.93 0.60 -5.51
C VAL A 283 -7.09 0.69 -6.50
N ILE A 284 -8.24 1.20 -6.07
CA ILE A 284 -9.42 1.40 -6.93
C ILE A 284 -9.09 2.39 -8.06
N ILE A 285 -8.46 3.52 -7.75
CA ILE A 285 -8.06 4.52 -8.75
C ILE A 285 -7.12 3.87 -9.77
N PHE A 286 -6.09 3.14 -9.35
CA PHE A 286 -5.18 2.44 -10.26
C PHE A 286 -5.93 1.47 -11.19
N PHE A 287 -6.84 0.68 -10.62
CA PHE A 287 -7.62 -0.28 -11.40
C PHE A 287 -8.52 0.40 -12.43
N VAL A 288 -9.24 1.46 -12.03
CA VAL A 288 -10.17 2.18 -12.91
C VAL A 288 -9.43 2.91 -14.02
N THR A 289 -8.36 3.62 -13.71
CA THR A 289 -7.68 4.48 -14.68
C THR A 289 -6.74 3.70 -15.60
N GLN A 290 -6.06 2.65 -15.12
CA GLN A 290 -5.03 1.95 -15.90
C GLN A 290 -5.61 0.79 -16.72
N ARG A 291 -5.87 1.04 -18.01
CA ARG A 291 -6.40 0.01 -18.93
C ARG A 291 -5.41 -1.14 -19.15
N ASP A 292 -4.12 -0.87 -19.22
CA ASP A 292 -3.12 -1.93 -19.47
C ASP A 292 -3.03 -2.89 -18.29
N LEU A 293 -3.14 -2.36 -17.06
CA LEU A 293 -3.21 -3.16 -15.84
C LEU A 293 -4.47 -4.04 -15.81
N ARG A 294 -5.63 -3.47 -16.15
CA ARG A 294 -6.88 -4.26 -16.27
C ARG A 294 -6.78 -5.37 -17.30
N LYS A 295 -6.20 -5.09 -18.47
CA LYS A 295 -5.98 -6.11 -19.51
C LYS A 295 -5.06 -7.22 -19.02
N ALA A 296 -3.95 -6.86 -18.35
CA ALA A 296 -3.04 -7.85 -17.77
C ALA A 296 -3.73 -8.71 -16.70
N LEU A 297 -4.55 -8.10 -15.83
CA LEU A 297 -5.34 -8.83 -14.84
C LEU A 297 -6.32 -9.79 -15.51
N LEU A 298 -7.15 -9.30 -16.44
CA LEU A 298 -8.16 -10.10 -17.12
C LEU A 298 -7.53 -11.25 -17.92
N GLN A 299 -6.39 -11.02 -18.56
CA GLN A 299 -5.65 -12.06 -19.27
C GLN A 299 -5.10 -13.13 -18.33
N ARG A 300 -4.61 -12.74 -17.15
CA ARG A 300 -4.13 -13.70 -16.14
C ARG A 300 -5.30 -14.51 -15.56
N ILE A 301 -6.39 -13.85 -15.20
CA ILE A 301 -7.61 -14.51 -14.69
C ILE A 301 -8.16 -15.49 -15.74
N SER A 302 -8.30 -15.06 -17.01
CA SER A 302 -8.79 -15.94 -18.07
C SER A 302 -7.85 -17.11 -18.34
N SER A 303 -6.53 -16.92 -18.24
CA SER A 303 -5.57 -18.02 -18.38
C SER A 303 -5.65 -19.04 -17.24
N LEU A 304 -5.90 -18.59 -16.01
CA LEU A 304 -6.07 -19.48 -14.85
C LEU A 304 -7.39 -20.25 -14.95
N ILE A 305 -8.47 -19.57 -15.30
CA ILE A 305 -9.79 -20.18 -15.50
C ILE A 305 -9.74 -21.18 -16.67
N GLY A 306 -9.16 -20.80 -17.81
CA GLY A 306 -9.06 -21.66 -18.99
C GLY A 306 -8.18 -22.90 -18.79
N LYS A 307 -7.15 -22.82 -17.92
CA LYS A 307 -6.38 -23.99 -17.50
C LYS A 307 -7.20 -24.91 -16.59
N ARG A 308 -7.97 -24.34 -15.66
CA ARG A 308 -8.84 -25.11 -14.76
C ARG A 308 -9.94 -25.84 -15.53
N PHE A 309 -10.57 -25.21 -16.52
CA PHE A 309 -11.57 -25.88 -17.37
C PHE A 309 -10.97 -27.00 -18.23
N ARG A 310 -9.76 -26.82 -18.78
CA ARG A 310 -9.07 -27.91 -19.51
C ARG A 310 -8.73 -29.10 -18.60
N ALA A 311 -8.24 -28.84 -17.39
CA ALA A 311 -7.94 -29.89 -16.43
C ALA A 311 -9.19 -30.67 -16.01
N ILE A 312 -10.34 -30.00 -15.83
CA ILE A 312 -11.61 -30.67 -15.51
C ILE A 312 -12.07 -31.54 -16.70
N GLY A 313 -11.97 -31.04 -17.93
CA GLY A 313 -12.34 -31.81 -19.13
C GLY A 313 -11.46 -33.05 -19.35
N GLU A 314 -10.15 -32.97 -19.07
CA GLU A 314 -9.25 -34.13 -19.17
C GLU A 314 -9.58 -35.23 -18.14
N ILE A 315 -10.02 -34.84 -16.93
CA ILE A 315 -10.49 -35.78 -15.89
C ILE A 315 -11.80 -36.46 -16.32
N GLU A 316 -12.72 -35.71 -16.92
CA GLU A 316 -13.99 -36.26 -17.37
C GLU A 316 -13.81 -37.25 -18.54
N VAL A 317 -13.00 -36.90 -19.54
CA VAL A 317 -12.71 -37.79 -20.68
C VAL A 317 -11.98 -39.08 -20.25
N SER A 318 -11.04 -38.99 -19.32
CA SER A 318 -10.34 -40.18 -18.80
C SER A 318 -11.25 -41.07 -17.95
N SER A 319 -12.23 -40.50 -17.23
CA SER A 319 -13.25 -41.29 -16.51
C SER A 319 -14.18 -42.06 -17.47
N ILE A 320 -14.56 -41.46 -18.60
CA ILE A 320 -15.39 -42.11 -19.62
C ILE A 320 -14.62 -43.25 -20.32
N GLN A 321 -13.36 -43.04 -20.70
CA GLN A 321 -12.53 -44.10 -21.29
C GLN A 321 -12.26 -45.28 -20.34
N ASN A 322 -12.13 -45.02 -19.04
CA ASN A 322 -12.00 -46.08 -18.04
C ASN A 322 -13.32 -46.82 -17.79
N ALA A 323 -14.47 -46.15 -17.90
CA ALA A 323 -15.76 -46.82 -17.83
C ALA A 323 -15.99 -47.75 -19.03
N ASP A 324 -15.72 -47.29 -20.27
CA ASP A 324 -15.93 -48.07 -21.49
C ASP A 324 -14.99 -49.29 -21.61
N SER A 325 -13.76 -49.18 -21.09
CA SER A 325 -12.82 -50.31 -21.07
C SER A 325 -13.20 -51.40 -20.06
N SER A 326 -13.98 -51.07 -19.02
CA SER A 326 -14.57 -52.06 -18.10
C SER A 326 -15.70 -52.84 -18.78
N THR A 327 -16.58 -52.18 -19.55
CA THR A 327 -17.71 -52.81 -20.25
C THR A 327 -17.27 -53.69 -21.43
N ARG A 328 -16.12 -53.41 -22.05
CA ARG A 328 -15.61 -54.18 -23.20
C ARG A 328 -14.89 -55.47 -22.81
N ARG A 329 -14.54 -55.66 -21.53
CA ARG A 329 -13.86 -56.88 -21.06
C ARG A 329 -14.81 -58.08 -20.90
N ASP A 330 -16.12 -57.85 -20.78
CA ASP A 330 -17.11 -58.93 -20.66
C ASP A 330 -17.62 -59.49 -22.00
N LYS A 331 -17.30 -58.87 -23.15
CA LYS A 331 -17.84 -59.28 -24.46
C LYS A 331 -16.90 -60.10 -25.35
N LYS A 332 -15.70 -60.47 -24.89
CA LYS A 332 -14.66 -61.09 -25.73
C LYS A 332 -14.43 -62.60 -25.49
N ASN A 333 -15.48 -63.35 -25.13
CA ASN A 333 -15.41 -64.82 -24.95
C ASN A 333 -16.23 -65.67 -25.92
N THR A 334 -16.67 -65.12 -27.06
CA THR A 334 -17.36 -65.91 -28.10
C THR A 334 -17.01 -65.42 -29.49
N SER A 335 -16.08 -66.09 -30.18
CA SER A 335 -16.22 -66.53 -31.58
C SER A 335 -14.89 -67.09 -32.13
N VAL A 336 -14.86 -68.39 -32.41
CA VAL A 336 -15.03 -69.05 -33.72
C VAL A 336 -13.75 -69.03 -34.57
N THR A 337 -13.15 -70.22 -34.65
CA THR A 337 -12.03 -70.63 -35.49
C THR A 337 -12.46 -70.74 -36.96
N PRO A 338 -11.80 -70.06 -37.93
CA PRO A 338 -11.96 -70.35 -39.33
C PRO A 338 -10.85 -71.27 -39.86
N VAL A 339 -11.29 -72.32 -40.54
CA VAL A 339 -10.51 -73.32 -41.28
C VAL A 339 -9.82 -72.66 -42.47
N ARG A 340 -8.52 -72.91 -42.64
CA ARG A 340 -7.68 -72.42 -43.75
C ARG A 340 -7.62 -73.49 -44.84
N PHE A 341 -8.15 -73.19 -46.02
CA PHE A 341 -7.96 -74.00 -47.23
C PHE A 341 -6.79 -73.48 -48.07
N LEU A 342 -5.98 -74.42 -48.55
CA LEU A 342 -4.78 -74.27 -49.37
C LEU A 342 -5.08 -73.79 -50.80
N ARG A 343 -4.23 -72.91 -51.32
CA ARG A 343 -3.48 -73.15 -52.57
C ARG A 343 -2.31 -72.20 -52.71
#